data_AF-A0A502HFU7-F1
#
_entry.id   AF-A0A502HFU7-F1
#
_cell.length_a   1.000
_cell.length_b   1.000
_cell.length_c   1.000
_cell.angle_alpha   90.00
_cell.angle_beta   90.00
_cell.angle_gamma   90.00
#
_symmetry.space_group_name_H-M   'P 1'
#
loop_
_entity.id
_entity.type
_entity.pdbx_description
1 polymer ?
#
loop_
_entity_poly.entity_id
_entity_poly.type
_entity_poly.pdbx_seq_one_letter_code
_entity_poly.pdbx_strand_id
1 'polypeptide(L)'
;MTTFSRRLREARKSRGFSQERLGIEAGIEPATASARMSQYEKGVHHPGESIVKQIAAVLNLPVSYFYCEDDDTAHLLQCFHLLKGKDRKDVIDLVERLAFQN
;
A
#
# COMPACT_ATOMS: atom_id res chain seq x y z
N MET A 1 -5.77 14.42 7.45
CA MET A 1 -4.93 13.50 6.67
C MET A 1 -5.77 12.27 6.37
N THR A 2 -5.92 11.88 5.09
CA THR A 2 -6.75 10.71 4.72
C THR A 2 -6.03 9.39 5.02
N THR A 3 -6.77 8.28 5.07
CA THR A 3 -6.21 6.92 5.20
C THR A 3 -5.15 6.66 4.14
N PHE A 4 -5.46 7.01 2.88
CA PHE A 4 -4.52 6.93 1.76
C PHE A 4 -3.24 7.74 2.02
N SER A 5 -3.39 9.00 2.41
CA SER A 5 -2.26 9.89 2.67
C SER A 5 -1.33 9.36 3.76
N ARG A 6 -1.91 8.81 4.83
CA ARG A 6 -1.17 8.18 5.93
C ARG A 6 -0.42 6.92 5.46
N ARG A 7 -1.15 5.97 4.85
CA ARG A 7 -0.61 4.68 4.38
C ARG A 7 0.46 4.85 3.31
N LEU A 8 0.28 5.79 2.38
CA LEU A 8 1.29 6.14 1.38
C LEU A 8 2.59 6.59 2.04
N ARG A 9 2.51 7.50 3.01
CA ARG A 9 3.67 8.03 3.71
C ARG A 9 4.39 6.96 4.54
N GLU A 10 3.62 6.12 5.24
CA GLU A 10 4.14 4.99 6.03
C GLU A 10 4.88 4.00 5.12
N ALA A 11 4.24 3.51 4.07
CA ALA A 11 4.82 2.54 3.14
C ALA A 11 6.04 3.09 2.39
N ARG A 12 5.98 4.35 1.94
CA ARG A 12 7.12 4.99 1.26
C ARG A 12 8.33 5.05 2.19
N LYS A 13 8.14 5.50 3.44
CA LYS A 13 9.22 5.63 4.41
C LYS A 13 9.79 4.26 4.81
N SER A 14 8.94 3.27 5.08
CA SER A 14 9.39 1.93 5.46
C SER A 14 10.21 1.23 4.37
N ARG A 15 9.93 1.56 3.10
CA ARG A 15 10.68 1.08 1.93
C ARG A 15 11.87 1.96 1.54
N GLY A 16 12.15 3.05 2.26
CA GLY A 16 13.30 3.93 2.02
C GLY A 16 13.21 4.80 0.77
N PHE A 17 12.00 5.06 0.26
CA PHE A 17 11.79 5.87 -0.95
C PHE A 17 11.73 7.36 -0.63
N SER A 18 12.35 8.20 -1.47
CA SER A 18 12.02 9.63 -1.53
C SER A 18 10.67 9.83 -2.25
N GLN A 19 10.03 11.00 -2.05
CA GLN A 19 8.81 11.35 -2.76
C GLN A 19 9.04 11.39 -4.27
N GLU A 20 10.14 12.00 -4.70
CA GLU A 20 10.55 12.05 -6.11
C GLU A 20 10.74 10.65 -6.71
N ARG A 21 11.53 9.79 -6.05
CA ARG A 21 11.81 8.45 -6.54
C ARG A 21 10.54 7.61 -6.68
N LEU A 22 9.66 7.62 -5.68
CA LEU A 22 8.38 6.90 -5.76
C LEU A 22 7.51 7.45 -6.89
N GLY A 23 7.46 8.77 -7.07
CA GLY A 23 6.72 9.41 -8.17
C GLY A 23 7.21 8.94 -9.53
N ILE A 24 8.52 8.99 -9.76
CA ILE A 24 9.13 8.58 -11.04
C ILE A 24 8.88 7.10 -11.31
N GLU A 25 9.15 6.23 -10.32
CA GLU A 25 8.94 4.78 -10.49
C GLU A 25 7.45 4.42 -10.67
N ALA A 26 6.53 5.24 -10.13
CA ALA A 26 5.09 5.10 -10.36
C ALA A 26 4.62 5.70 -11.69
N GLY A 27 5.53 6.16 -12.56
CA GLY A 27 5.21 6.69 -13.89
C GLY A 27 4.77 8.15 -13.91
N ILE A 28 5.07 8.92 -12.87
CA ILE A 28 4.86 10.38 -12.87
C ILE A 28 6.08 11.06 -13.49
N GLU A 29 5.82 12.04 -14.37
CA GLU A 29 6.85 12.89 -14.97
C GLU A 29 7.83 13.46 -13.92
N PRO A 30 9.15 13.29 -14.10
CA PRO A 30 10.16 13.66 -13.11
C PRO A 30 10.03 15.09 -12.58
N ALA A 31 9.75 16.06 -13.47
CA ALA A 31 9.59 17.47 -13.11
C ALA A 31 8.47 17.75 -12.10
N THR A 32 7.50 16.84 -11.95
CA THR A 32 6.35 17.00 -11.03
C THR A 32 6.22 15.89 -10.00
N ALA A 33 7.08 14.86 -10.06
CA ALA A 33 7.02 13.66 -9.24
C ALA A 33 7.00 13.96 -7.73
N SER A 34 7.98 14.73 -7.26
CA SER A 34 8.09 15.12 -5.84
C SER A 34 6.87 15.91 -5.36
N ALA A 35 6.44 16.91 -6.15
CA ALA A 35 5.31 17.77 -5.81
C ALA A 35 3.99 16.97 -5.72
N ARG A 36 3.71 16.11 -6.69
CA ARG A 36 2.52 15.26 -6.71
C ARG A 36 2.49 14.28 -5.53
N MET A 37 3.60 13.59 -5.26
CA MET A 37 3.69 12.71 -4.09
C MET A 37 3.50 13.48 -2.78
N SER A 38 4.07 14.68 -2.65
CA SER A 38 3.81 15.53 -1.47
C SER A 38 2.34 15.93 -1.35
N GLN A 39 1.64 16.22 -2.45
CA GLN A 39 0.22 16.57 -2.42
C GLN A 39 -0.63 15.38 -1.98
N TYR A 40 -0.32 14.17 -2.45
CA TYR A 40 -0.98 12.93 -2.04
C TYR A 40 -0.78 12.63 -0.56
N GLU A 41 0.45 12.75 -0.06
CA GLU A 41 0.77 12.51 1.36
C GLU A 41 0.19 13.56 2.31
N LYS A 42 -0.04 14.78 1.83
CA LYS A 42 -0.74 15.83 2.59
C LYS A 42 -2.26 15.71 2.49
N GLY A 43 -2.76 14.93 1.54
CA GLY A 43 -4.20 14.80 1.26
C GLY A 43 -4.80 16.00 0.52
N VAL A 44 -3.97 16.80 -0.15
CA VAL A 44 -4.42 17.93 -0.99
C VAL A 44 -5.08 17.41 -2.26
N HIS A 45 -4.54 16.34 -2.84
CA HIS A 45 -5.12 15.65 -3.98
C HIS A 45 -5.21 14.15 -3.70
N HIS A 46 -6.21 13.51 -4.30
CA HIS A 46 -6.30 12.06 -4.35
C HIS A 46 -5.81 11.59 -5.73
N PRO A 47 -4.86 10.64 -5.80
CA PRO A 47 -4.48 10.05 -7.07
C PRO A 47 -5.64 9.25 -7.68
N GLY A 48 -5.69 9.19 -9.01
CA GLY A 48 -6.60 8.27 -9.71
C GLY A 48 -6.17 6.81 -9.52
N GLU A 49 -7.09 5.89 -9.78
CA GLU A 49 -6.88 4.44 -9.58
C GLU A 49 -5.63 3.88 -10.26
N SER A 50 -5.33 4.35 -11.48
CA SER A 50 -4.12 3.93 -12.22
C SER A 50 -2.83 4.26 -11.45
N ILE A 51 -2.72 5.48 -10.93
CA ILE A 51 -1.55 5.91 -10.15
C ILE A 51 -1.46 5.12 -8.86
N VAL A 52 -2.58 4.83 -8.20
CA VAL A 52 -2.60 3.99 -6.99
C VAL A 52 -2.08 2.59 -7.27
N LYS A 53 -2.51 1.96 -8.37
CA LYS A 53 -2.01 0.65 -8.80
C LYS A 53 -0.51 0.68 -9.09
N GLN A 54 -0.01 1.74 -9.73
CA GLN A 54 1.43 1.89 -10.00
C GLN A 54 2.24 2.08 -8.71
N ILE A 55 1.78 2.93 -7.79
CA ILE A 55 2.38 3.09 -6.46
C ILE A 55 2.41 1.75 -5.71
N ALA A 56 1.30 1.02 -5.70
CA ALA A 56 1.18 -0.27 -5.04
C ALA A 56 2.16 -1.30 -5.60
N ALA A 57 2.33 -1.34 -6.93
CA ALA A 57 3.30 -2.20 -7.59
C ALA A 57 4.74 -1.85 -7.20
N VAL A 58 5.12 -0.56 -7.23
CA VAL A 58 6.47 -0.09 -6.84
C VAL A 58 6.78 -0.43 -5.39
N LEU A 59 5.82 -0.20 -4.49
CA LEU A 59 5.98 -0.49 -3.06
C LEU A 59 5.79 -1.97 -2.72
N ASN A 60 5.46 -2.82 -3.69
CA ASN A 60 5.11 -4.23 -3.52
C ASN A 60 4.12 -4.46 -2.36
N LEU A 61 2.97 -3.80 -2.47
CA LEU A 61 1.84 -3.85 -1.52
C LEU A 61 0.52 -4.04 -2.29
N PRO A 62 -0.51 -4.63 -1.67
CA PRO A 62 -1.82 -4.71 -2.30
C PRO A 62 -2.48 -3.32 -2.27
N VAL A 63 -3.30 -3.00 -3.29
CA VAL A 63 -4.02 -1.70 -3.36
C VAL A 63 -4.88 -1.46 -2.11
N SER A 64 -5.47 -2.52 -1.55
CA SER A 64 -6.28 -2.44 -0.33
C SER A 64 -5.52 -1.91 0.89
N TYR A 65 -4.19 -2.08 0.97
CA TYR A 65 -3.37 -1.53 2.04
C TYR A 65 -3.55 -0.01 2.17
N PHE A 66 -3.64 0.70 1.04
CA PHE A 66 -3.73 2.16 1.03
C PHE A 66 -5.09 2.69 1.51
N TYR A 67 -6.09 1.83 1.65
CA TYR A 67 -7.43 2.20 2.09
C TYR A 67 -7.83 1.54 3.40
N CYS A 68 -6.93 0.77 4.02
CA CYS A 68 -7.18 0.07 5.27
C CYS A 68 -6.87 0.97 6.47
N GLU A 69 -7.89 1.33 7.25
CA GLU A 69 -7.73 2.19 8.43
C GLU A 69 -7.09 1.46 9.60
N ASP A 70 -7.51 0.22 9.84
CA ASP A 70 -7.01 -0.63 10.91
C ASP A 70 -5.56 -1.09 10.64
N ASP A 71 -4.68 -0.90 11.63
CA ASP A 71 -3.25 -1.17 11.48
C ASP A 71 -2.95 -2.67 11.43
N ASP A 72 -3.65 -3.48 12.22
CA ASP A 72 -3.48 -4.94 12.24
C ASP A 72 -3.94 -5.55 10.91
N THR A 73 -5.08 -5.10 10.38
CA THR A 73 -5.60 -5.53 9.08
C THR A 73 -4.68 -5.08 7.94
N ALA A 74 -4.13 -3.86 7.98
CA ALA A 74 -3.18 -3.40 6.98
C ALA A 74 -1.89 -4.23 7.01
N HIS A 75 -1.40 -4.58 8.19
CA HIS A 75 -0.26 -5.46 8.35
C HIS A 75 -0.56 -6.88 7.82
N LEU A 76 -1.74 -7.42 8.12
CA LEU A 76 -2.18 -8.71 7.59
C LEU A 76 -2.25 -8.70 6.07
N LEU A 77 -2.80 -7.64 5.46
CA LEU A 77 -2.83 -7.46 4.00
C LEU A 77 -1.42 -7.47 3.40
N GLN A 78 -0.48 -6.76 4.02
CA GLN A 78 0.92 -6.75 3.60
C GLN A 78 1.54 -8.14 3.69
N CYS A 79 1.43 -8.81 4.84
CA CYS A 79 1.99 -10.15 5.05
C CYS A 79 1.40 -11.15 4.04
N PHE A 80 0.08 -11.18 3.92
CA PHE A 80 -0.62 -12.10 3.03
C PHE A 80 -0.29 -11.85 1.55
N HIS A 81 -0.09 -10.60 1.14
CA HIS A 81 0.37 -10.23 -0.21
C HIS A 81 1.74 -10.81 -0.56
N LEU A 82 2.63 -10.99 0.43
CA LEU A 82 3.96 -11.56 0.23
C LEU A 82 3.98 -13.08 0.20
N LEU A 83 2.99 -13.74 0.79
CA LEU A 83 2.87 -15.21 0.79
C LEU A 83 2.57 -15.75 -0.61
N LYS A 84 3.01 -16.98 -0.90
CA LYS A 84 2.81 -17.66 -2.18
C LYS A 84 2.39 -19.11 -1.98
N GLY A 85 1.66 -19.66 -2.95
CA GLY A 85 1.34 -21.09 -3.03
C GLY A 85 0.75 -21.65 -1.74
N LYS A 86 1.43 -22.65 -1.17
CA LYS A 86 0.98 -23.38 0.02
C LYS A 86 0.83 -22.49 1.26
N ASP A 87 1.72 -21.52 1.48
CA ASP A 87 1.69 -20.68 2.68
C ASP A 87 0.40 -19.84 2.75
N ARG A 88 -0.11 -19.38 1.61
CA ARG A 88 -1.40 -18.65 1.56
C ARG A 88 -2.55 -19.55 2.00
N LYS A 89 -2.57 -20.80 1.51
CA LYS A 89 -3.60 -21.76 1.85
C LYS A 89 -3.56 -22.08 3.35
N ASP A 90 -2.37 -22.34 3.89
CA ASP A 90 -2.20 -22.67 5.31
C ASP A 90 -2.68 -21.52 6.22
N VAL A 91 -2.46 -20.26 5.82
CA VAL A 91 -3.00 -19.09 6.55
C VAL A 91 -4.52 -18.99 6.46
N ILE A 92 -5.12 -19.17 5.28
CA ILE A 92 -6.60 -19.17 5.15
C ILE A 92 -7.20 -20.28 6.02
N ASP A 93 -6.69 -21.50 5.90
CA ASP A 93 -7.19 -22.66 6.63
C ASP A 93 -7.06 -22.47 8.17
N LEU A 94 -6.04 -21.74 8.64
CA LEU A 94 -5.90 -21.35 10.06
C LEU A 94 -6.95 -20.32 10.47
N VAL A 95 -7.09 -19.24 9.70
CA VAL A 95 -8.04 -18.15 10.02
C VAL A 95 -9.48 -18.66 10.02
N GLU A 96 -9.86 -19.48 9.04
CA GLU A 96 -11.20 -20.07 8.96
C GLU A 96 -11.51 -20.95 10.18
N ARG A 97 -10.55 -21.76 10.61
CA ARG A 97 -10.69 -22.60 11.81
C ARG A 97 -10.91 -21.75 13.06
N LEU A 98 -10.12 -20.69 13.24
CA LEU A 98 -10.22 -19.81 14.41
C LEU A 98 -11.49 -18.95 14.41
N ALA A 99 -11.95 -18.53 13.24
CA ALA A 99 -13.08 -17.61 13.11
C ALA A 99 -14.45 -18.31 13.08
N PHE A 100 -14.54 -19.51 12.50
CA PHE A 100 -15.83 -20.13 12.17
C PHE A 100 -16.03 -21.55 12.71
N GLN A 101 -15.00 -22.19 13.27
CA GLN A 101 -15.08 -23.57 13.79
C GLN A 101 -14.97 -23.65 15.32
N ASN A 102 -15.26 -22.55 16.01
CA ASN A 102 -15.48 -22.53 17.46
C ASN A 102 -16.97 -22.67 17.78
#